data_AF-A0A8B6F792-F1
#
_entry.id   AF-A0A8B6F792-F1
#
_cell.length_a   1.000
_cell.length_b   1.000
_cell.length_c   1.000
_cell.angle_alpha   90.00
_cell.angle_beta   90.00
_cell.angle_gamma   90.00
#
_symmetry.space_group_name_H-M   'P 1'
#
loop_
_entity.id
_entity.type
_entity.pdbx_description
1 polymer ?
#
loop_
_entity_poly.entity_id
_entity_poly.type
_entity_poly.pdbx_seq_one_letter_code
_entity_poly.pdbx_strand_id
1 'polypeptide(L)'
;MSNMDDKAAIGIHSMEQNRSNQSEMVEGTLEKGESRQTEEAMETDSVCYCGKGRNLGAVELQCSVCMKWYHADCIGCYLGQCIPFMTNYQFSCKSCGQNGAESFVRKQA
;
A
#
# COMPACT_ATOMS: atom_id res chain seq x y z
N MET A 1 -57.20 -22.44 9.57
CA MET A 1 -56.82 -21.91 10.90
C MET A 1 -55.95 -20.68 10.66
N SER A 2 -56.31 -19.59 11.34
CA SER A 2 -55.63 -18.28 11.49
C SER A 2 -55.27 -17.47 10.23
N ASN A 3 -56.13 -16.49 9.90
CA ASN A 3 -55.77 -15.21 9.27
C ASN A 3 -55.60 -14.16 10.38
N MET A 4 -54.49 -13.42 10.32
CA MET A 4 -53.98 -12.31 11.14
C MET A 4 -52.90 -11.70 10.21
N ASP A 5 -52.82 -10.42 9.83
CA ASP A 5 -53.18 -9.17 10.49
C ASP A 5 -53.33 -8.02 9.45
N ASP A 6 -54.19 -7.05 9.79
CA ASP A 6 -54.00 -5.58 9.79
C ASP A 6 -53.24 -4.82 8.67
N LYS A 7 -53.48 -3.52 8.40
CA LYS A 7 -54.58 -2.53 8.48
C LYS A 7 -53.92 -1.20 8.09
N ALA A 8 -54.63 -0.40 7.26
CA ALA A 8 -54.57 1.07 7.18
C ALA A 8 -53.26 1.71 6.64
N ALA A 9 -53.20 2.91 6.05
CA ALA A 9 -54.15 4.00 5.83
C ALA A 9 -53.64 4.92 4.68
N ILE A 10 -54.57 5.48 3.89
CA ILE A 10 -54.85 6.93 3.67
C ILE A 10 -53.61 7.86 3.70
N GLY A 11 -53.32 8.74 2.75
CA GLY A 11 -54.14 9.56 1.88
C GLY A 11 -53.42 10.91 1.72
N ILE A 12 -53.72 11.59 0.63
CA ILE A 12 -52.96 12.66 -0.03
C ILE A 12 -53.32 14.08 0.48
N HIS A 13 -52.33 14.98 0.34
CA HIS A 13 -52.41 16.43 0.08
C HIS A 13 -52.79 17.41 1.22
N SER A 14 -51.86 18.33 1.55
CA SER A 14 -52.05 19.76 1.25
C SER A 14 -50.76 20.58 1.37
N MET A 15 -50.67 21.58 0.51
CA MET A 15 -49.60 22.58 0.35
C MET A 15 -49.83 23.78 1.28
N GLU A 16 -48.76 24.49 1.65
CA GLU A 16 -48.68 25.96 1.80
C GLU A 16 -47.24 26.36 2.20
N GLN A 17 -46.46 26.93 1.27
CA GLN A 17 -46.16 28.37 1.12
C GLN A 17 -45.38 29.00 2.30
N ASN A 18 -44.07 29.26 2.10
CA ASN A 18 -43.55 30.61 2.36
C ASN A 18 -42.28 30.90 1.53
N ARG A 19 -42.11 32.19 1.24
CA ARG A 19 -41.39 32.82 0.14
C ARG A 19 -40.19 33.61 0.70
N SER A 20 -39.10 33.63 -0.08
CA SER A 20 -38.06 34.68 -0.21
C SER A 20 -37.07 35.00 0.93
N ASN A 21 -35.77 34.81 0.62
CA ASN A 21 -34.69 35.82 0.45
C ASN A 21 -33.34 35.15 0.79
N GLN A 22 -32.42 34.90 -0.17
CA GLN A 22 -31.39 35.83 -0.68
C GLN A 22 -30.54 36.41 0.46
N SER A 23 -29.23 36.30 0.55
CA SER A 23 -28.11 35.73 -0.22
C SER A 23 -26.87 35.93 0.68
N GLU A 24 -25.88 35.05 0.68
CA GLU A 24 -24.50 35.49 0.89
C GLU A 24 -23.50 34.44 0.39
N MET A 25 -22.55 34.95 -0.38
CA MET A 25 -21.50 34.24 -1.10
C MET A 25 -20.24 34.30 -0.23
N VAL A 26 -19.55 33.18 -0.04
CA VAL A 26 -18.15 33.20 0.38
C VAL A 26 -17.36 32.33 -0.58
N GLU A 27 -16.58 33.01 -1.43
CA GLU A 27 -15.55 32.46 -2.29
C GLU A 27 -14.30 32.04 -1.50
N GLY A 28 -13.59 31.05 -2.04
CA GLY A 28 -12.19 30.73 -1.74
C GLY A 28 -12.02 29.62 -0.70
N THR A 29 -11.22 28.58 -0.89
CA THR A 29 -10.04 28.42 -1.75
C THR A 29 -9.80 26.94 -2.06
N LEU A 30 -9.17 26.73 -3.22
CA LEU A 30 -8.72 25.53 -3.89
C LEU A 30 -8.26 24.33 -3.02
N GLU A 31 -8.64 23.18 -3.53
CA GLU A 31 -8.30 21.81 -3.18
C GLU A 31 -6.80 21.56 -3.00
N LYS A 32 -6.45 20.72 -2.01
CA LYS A 32 -5.35 19.78 -2.17
C LYS A 32 -5.80 18.43 -1.62
N GLY A 33 -5.96 17.51 -2.56
CA GLY A 33 -6.68 16.26 -2.40
C GLY A 33 -6.31 15.47 -1.15
N GLU A 34 -7.35 15.07 -0.44
CA GLU A 34 -7.35 13.88 0.37
C GLU A 34 -7.19 12.67 -0.57
N SER A 35 -5.94 12.33 -0.86
CA SER A 35 -5.61 11.00 -1.37
C SER A 35 -5.89 10.03 -0.22
N ARG A 36 -7.12 9.52 -0.16
CA ARG A 36 -7.40 8.21 0.41
C ARG A 36 -6.57 7.20 -0.37
N GLN A 37 -5.31 7.03 0.02
CA GLN A 37 -4.66 5.77 -0.22
C GLN A 37 -5.35 4.82 0.75
N THR A 38 -6.34 4.08 0.24
CA THR A 38 -6.61 2.76 0.76
C THR A 38 -5.32 1.96 0.56
N GLU A 39 -4.39 2.12 1.49
CA GLU A 39 -3.34 1.14 1.73
C GLU A 39 -4.08 -0.08 2.28
N GLU A 40 -4.69 -0.85 1.38
CA GLU A 40 -4.90 -2.26 1.64
C GLU A 40 -3.52 -2.77 2.03
N ALA A 41 -3.38 -3.08 3.32
CA ALA A 41 -2.17 -3.66 3.89
C ALA A 41 -1.98 -5.03 3.24
N MET A 42 -1.49 -5.04 2.00
CA MET A 42 -0.88 -6.17 1.37
C MET A 42 0.37 -6.43 2.21
N GLU A 43 0.21 -7.39 3.11
CA GLU A 43 1.21 -7.99 4.00
C GLU A 43 2.62 -7.46 3.75
N THR A 44 3.05 -6.52 4.59
CA THR A 44 4.36 -5.86 4.50
C THR A 44 5.48 -6.84 4.88
N ASP A 45 5.66 -7.93 4.13
CA ASP A 45 6.71 -8.91 4.41
C ASP A 45 8.02 -8.56 3.69
N SER A 46 8.54 -7.37 4.01
CA SER A 46 9.93 -7.05 3.69
C SER A 46 10.51 -6.10 4.71
N VAL A 47 11.43 -6.58 5.53
CA VAL A 47 12.13 -5.76 6.51
C VAL A 47 13.62 -5.91 6.24
N CYS A 48 14.12 -5.05 5.37
CA CYS A 48 15.56 -4.90 5.14
C CYS A 48 16.29 -4.63 6.47
N TYR A 49 17.62 -4.72 6.53
CA TYR A 49 18.37 -4.41 7.76
C TYR A 49 18.07 -3.02 8.35
N CYS A 50 17.65 -2.06 7.52
CA CYS A 50 17.29 -0.71 7.96
C CYS A 50 15.88 -0.60 8.57
N GLY A 51 15.12 -1.70 8.65
CA GLY A 51 13.76 -1.72 9.19
C GLY A 51 12.69 -1.14 8.26
N LYS A 52 13.07 -0.62 7.09
CA LYS A 52 12.13 -0.03 6.12
C LYS A 52 11.61 -1.09 5.14
N GLY A 53 10.43 -0.82 4.59
CA GLY A 53 9.80 -1.61 3.53
C GLY A 53 10.52 -1.49 2.18
N ARG A 54 9.94 -2.11 1.15
CA ARG A 54 10.46 -2.11 -0.23
C ARG A 54 10.60 -0.71 -0.82
N ASN A 55 11.58 -0.56 -1.71
CA ASN A 55 11.69 0.57 -2.64
C ASN A 55 11.53 0.07 -4.08
N LEU A 56 10.27 -0.03 -4.52
CA LEU A 56 9.91 -0.50 -5.87
C LEU A 56 10.48 0.46 -6.93
N GLY A 57 11.50 0.02 -7.65
CA GLY A 57 12.22 0.81 -8.66
C GLY A 57 13.71 0.98 -8.37
N ALA A 58 14.14 0.74 -7.13
CA ALA A 58 15.54 0.62 -6.77
C ALA A 58 16.04 -0.82 -6.94
N VAL A 59 17.37 -0.99 -6.88
CA VAL A 59 17.95 -2.33 -6.77
C VAL A 59 17.69 -2.89 -5.38
N GLU A 60 17.03 -4.04 -5.34
CA GLU A 60 16.79 -4.82 -4.14
C GLU A 60 17.12 -6.28 -4.41
N LEU A 61 17.65 -6.97 -3.41
CA LEU A 61 18.01 -8.38 -3.50
C LEU A 61 17.18 -9.19 -2.51
N GLN A 62 16.57 -10.26 -3.01
CA GLN A 62 15.89 -11.24 -2.16
C GLN A 62 16.90 -12.27 -1.65
N CYS A 63 16.92 -12.51 -0.34
CA CYS A 63 17.73 -13.59 0.20
C CYS A 63 17.15 -14.94 -0.22
N SER A 64 17.97 -15.81 -0.82
CA SER A 64 17.51 -17.13 -1.31
C SER A 64 17.15 -18.13 -0.20
N VAL A 65 17.34 -17.75 1.07
CA VAL A 65 17.07 -18.60 2.23
C VAL A 65 15.84 -18.12 2.98
N CYS A 66 15.87 -16.89 3.50
CA CYS A 66 14.75 -16.34 4.29
C CYS A 66 13.72 -15.58 3.46
N MET A 67 13.91 -15.45 2.14
CA MET A 67 13.02 -14.76 1.20
C MET A 67 12.74 -13.28 1.48
N LYS A 68 13.37 -12.70 2.51
CA LYS A 68 13.32 -11.26 2.82
C LYS A 68 14.11 -10.46 1.78
N TRP A 69 13.66 -9.22 1.57
CA TRP A 69 14.25 -8.27 0.63
C TRP A 69 15.16 -7.26 1.31
N TYR A 70 16.26 -6.94 0.65
CA TYR A 70 17.28 -6.04 1.15
C TYR A 70 17.66 -5.00 0.09
N HIS A 71 17.67 -3.73 0.47
CA HIS A 71 18.14 -2.66 -0.39
C HIS A 71 19.62 -2.83 -0.69
N ALA A 72 20.03 -2.54 -1.93
CA ALA A 72 21.44 -2.53 -2.33
C ALA A 72 22.30 -1.69 -1.37
N ASP A 73 21.81 -0.52 -0.96
CA ASP A 73 22.53 0.40 -0.04
C ASP A 73 22.69 -0.12 1.38
N CYS A 74 21.93 -1.15 1.77
CA CYS A 74 22.00 -1.76 3.10
C CYS A 74 22.89 -3.01 3.12
N ILE A 75 23.34 -3.48 1.95
CA ILE A 75 24.19 -4.66 1.80
C ILE A 75 25.66 -4.21 1.79
N GLY A 76 26.48 -4.86 2.59
CA GLY A 76 27.89 -4.52 2.76
C GLY A 76 28.84 -5.24 1.80
N CYS A 77 28.38 -6.27 1.07
CA CYS A 77 29.18 -6.92 0.03
C CYS A 77 29.14 -6.15 -1.30
N TYR A 78 30.18 -6.30 -2.12
CA TYR A 78 30.24 -5.63 -3.42
C TYR A 78 29.23 -6.24 -4.40
N LEU A 79 28.27 -5.42 -4.85
CA LEU A 79 27.21 -5.84 -5.78
C LEU A 79 27.53 -5.56 -7.25
N GLY A 80 28.45 -4.63 -7.53
CA GLY A 80 28.71 -4.14 -8.89
C GLY A 80 27.50 -3.42 -9.50
N GLN A 81 27.38 -3.45 -10.83
CA GLN A 81 26.24 -2.85 -11.53
C GLN A 81 25.05 -3.82 -11.55
N CYS A 82 24.16 -3.65 -10.59
CA CYS A 82 22.87 -4.33 -10.56
C CYS A 82 21.81 -3.52 -11.32
N ILE A 83 20.91 -4.23 -11.98
CA ILE A 83 19.75 -3.65 -12.68
C ILE A 83 18.51 -3.95 -11.83
N PRO A 84 17.63 -2.97 -11.58
CA PRO A 84 16.35 -3.21 -10.92
C PRO A 84 15.56 -4.34 -11.61
N PHE A 85 14.80 -5.11 -10.84
CA PHE A 85 13.94 -6.21 -11.30
C PHE A 85 14.63 -7.42 -11.95
N MET A 86 15.96 -7.45 -12.06
CA MET A 86 16.67 -8.67 -12.52
C MET A 86 16.64 -9.76 -11.45
N THR A 87 16.30 -10.99 -11.85
CA THR A 87 16.14 -12.15 -10.95
C THR A 87 17.28 -13.17 -11.05
N ASN A 88 18.27 -12.94 -11.92
CA ASN A 88 19.46 -13.79 -12.06
C ASN A 88 20.52 -13.55 -10.97
N TYR A 89 20.10 -13.09 -9.80
CA TYR A 89 20.93 -12.81 -8.64
C TYR A 89 20.69 -13.84 -7.55
N GLN A 90 21.78 -14.32 -6.94
CA GLN A 90 21.71 -15.16 -5.75
C GLN A 90 22.37 -14.43 -4.59
N PHE A 91 21.58 -14.14 -3.56
CA PHE A 91 22.00 -13.37 -2.39
C PHE A 91 21.72 -14.13 -1.08
N SER A 92 22.67 -14.09 -0.14
CA SER A 92 22.49 -14.55 1.23
C SER A 92 22.73 -13.41 2.21
N CYS A 93 21.75 -13.14 3.09
CA CYS A 93 21.85 -12.09 4.10
C CYS A 93 22.71 -12.51 5.30
N LYS A 94 23.10 -11.57 6.17
CA LYS A 94 23.93 -11.82 7.36
C LYS A 94 23.37 -12.92 8.26
N SER A 95 22.06 -13.00 8.43
CA SER A 95 21.42 -14.03 9.28
C SER A 95 21.41 -15.43 8.66
N CYS A 96 21.51 -15.53 7.33
CA CYS A 96 21.45 -16.81 6.60
C CYS A 96 22.81 -17.26 6.06
N GLY A 97 23.78 -16.35 5.96
CA GLY A 97 25.14 -16.65 5.53
C GLY A 97 25.98 -17.32 6.61
N GLN A 98 27.03 -18.01 6.17
CA GLN A 98 27.99 -18.62 7.10
C GLN A 98 28.72 -17.53 7.88
N ASN A 99 28.84 -17.70 9.19
CA ASN A 99 29.55 -16.79 10.09
C ASN A 99 29.07 -15.32 10.06
N GLY A 100 27.81 -15.07 9.69
CA GLY A 100 27.28 -13.71 9.64
C GLY A 100 27.66 -12.91 8.38
N ALA A 101 28.30 -13.55 7.40
CA ALA A 101 28.77 -12.88 6.18
C ALA A 101 27.70 -12.86 5.08
N GLU A 102 27.68 -11.78 4.32
CA GLU A 102 26.85 -11.66 3.12
C GLU A 102 27.55 -12.27 1.91
N SER A 103 26.78 -12.90 1.03
CA SER A 103 27.29 -13.41 -0.25
C SER A 103 26.36 -13.03 -1.39
N PHE A 104 26.95 -12.68 -2.53
CA PHE A 104 26.24 -12.27 -3.73
C PHE A 104 26.90 -12.88 -4.97
N VAL A 105 26.09 -13.47 -5.85
CA VAL A 105 26.54 -14.01 -7.13
C VAL A 105 25.55 -13.60 -8.21
N ARG A 106 26.08 -13.03 -9.30
CA ARG A 106 25.32 -12.80 -10.54
C ARG A 106 25.47 -14.02 -11.45
N LYS A 107 24.36 -14.71 -11.70
CA LYS A 107 24.33 -15.81 -12.67
C LYS A 107 24.21 -15.24 -14.08
N GLN A 108 24.94 -15.80 -15.04
CA GLN A 108 24.66 -15.55 -16.45
C GLN A 108 23.35 -16.26 -16.82
N ALA A 109 22.52 -15.59 -17.60
CA ALA A 109 21.27 -16.13 -18.13
C ALA A 109 21.51 -16.74 -19.51
#